data_AF-A0A7X9E2P7-F1
#
_entry.id   AF-A0A7X9E2P7-F1
#
_cell.length_a   1.000
_cell.length_b   1.000
_cell.length_c   1.000
_cell.angle_alpha   90.00
_cell.angle_beta   90.00
_cell.angle_gamma   90.00
#
_symmetry.space_group_name_H-M   'P 1'
#
loop_
_entity.id
_entity.type
_entity.pdbx_description
1 polymer ?
#
loop_
_entity_poly.entity_id
_entity_poly.type
_entity_poly.pdbx_seq_one_letter_code
_entity_poly.pdbx_strand_id
1 'polypeptide(L)'
;MEVKRKRKFSKEFKEDVLNMLKTGQKNVPELSKELGIAQQVIYRWNKKYNGTGSVEVEKISHQEKELRELRSRLADVTEERDILKKAVNIFSKQGNSK
;
A
#
# COMPACT_ATOMS: atom_id res chain seq x y z
N MET A 1 31.11 19.16 4.77
CA MET A 1 29.88 18.49 4.28
C MET A 1 30.31 17.34 3.39
N GLU A 2 30.00 16.11 3.78
CA GLU A 2 30.44 14.92 3.04
C GLU A 2 29.51 14.68 1.84
N VAL A 3 30.02 14.90 0.63
CA VAL A 3 29.23 14.76 -0.60
C VAL A 3 29.05 13.26 -0.88
N LYS A 4 27.93 12.67 -0.44
CA LYS A 4 27.57 11.28 -0.75
C LYS A 4 27.58 11.06 -2.27
N ARG A 5 28.57 10.29 -2.76
CA ARG A 5 28.65 9.89 -4.17
C ARG A 5 27.38 9.13 -4.56
N LYS A 6 26.72 9.60 -5.63
CA LYS A 6 25.56 8.90 -6.21
C LYS A 6 26.03 7.56 -6.76
N ARG A 7 25.49 6.45 -6.24
CA ARG A 7 25.67 5.11 -6.83
C ARG A 7 25.17 5.14 -8.28
N LYS A 8 26.05 4.80 -9.23
CA LYS A 8 25.69 4.65 -10.64
C LYS A 8 25.35 3.18 -10.87
N PHE A 9 24.17 2.94 -11.44
CA PHE A 9 23.71 1.61 -11.85
C PHE A 9 23.72 1.54 -13.38
N SER A 10 24.10 0.39 -13.94
CA SER A 10 24.10 0.14 -15.38
C SER A 10 22.69 0.22 -15.96
N LYS A 11 22.58 0.30 -17.28
CA LYS A 11 21.28 0.33 -17.96
C LYS A 11 20.58 -1.02 -17.84
N GLU A 12 21.30 -2.10 -18.12
CA GLU A 12 20.83 -3.49 -18.02
C GLU A 12 20.24 -3.78 -16.64
N PHE A 13 20.97 -3.45 -15.57
CA PHE A 13 20.51 -3.68 -14.20
C PHE A 13 19.19 -2.96 -13.90
N LYS A 14 19.00 -1.74 -14.42
CA LYS A 14 17.74 -1.02 -14.23
C LYS A 14 16.61 -1.68 -15.00
N GLU A 15 16.88 -2.18 -16.21
CA GLU A 15 15.88 -2.87 -17.03
C GLU A 15 15.44 -4.18 -16.39
N ASP A 16 16.37 -4.96 -15.84
CA ASP A 16 16.05 -6.20 -15.11
C ASP A 16 15.15 -5.95 -13.90
N VAL A 17 15.50 -4.95 -13.08
CA VAL A 17 14.70 -4.55 -11.90
C VAL A 17 13.29 -4.12 -12.32
N LEU A 18 13.17 -3.38 -13.43
CA LEU A 18 11.86 -2.98 -13.94
C LEU A 18 11.08 -4.15 -14.57
N ASN A 19 11.77 -5.13 -15.14
CA ASN A 19 11.13 -6.33 -15.67
C ASN A 19 10.57 -7.22 -14.55
N MET A 20 11.30 -7.35 -13.44
CA MET A 20 10.81 -8.03 -12.23
C MET A 20 9.54 -7.37 -11.67
N LEU A 21 9.45 -6.03 -11.74
CA LEU A 21 8.25 -5.29 -11.36
C LEU A 21 7.09 -5.53 -12.35
N LYS A 22 7.37 -5.51 -13.66
CA LYS A 22 6.35 -5.73 -14.71
C LYS A 22 5.76 -7.14 -14.68
N THR A 23 6.59 -8.14 -14.42
CA THR A 23 6.18 -9.55 -14.35
C THR A 23 5.49 -9.89 -13.02
N GLY A 24 5.44 -8.94 -12.07
CA GLY A 24 4.83 -9.14 -10.77
C GLY A 24 5.59 -10.12 -9.86
N GLN A 25 6.82 -10.51 -10.24
CA GLN A 25 7.65 -11.42 -9.45
C GLN A 25 8.01 -10.83 -8.09
N LYS A 26 8.24 -9.52 -8.02
CA LYS A 26 8.60 -8.79 -6.80
C LYS A 26 8.00 -7.38 -6.80
N ASN A 27 7.72 -6.84 -5.63
CA ASN A 27 7.26 -5.46 -5.45
C ASN A 27 8.41 -4.49 -5.08
N VAL A 28 8.14 -3.18 -5.15
CA VAL A 28 9.16 -2.14 -4.87
C VAL A 28 9.75 -2.23 -3.45
N PRO A 29 8.96 -2.44 -2.37
CA PRO A 29 9.50 -2.65 -1.03
C PRO A 29 10.45 -3.85 -0.91
N GLU A 30 10.12 -4.96 -1.57
CA GLU A 30 10.92 -6.18 -1.56
C GLU A 30 12.25 -5.99 -2.30
N LEU A 31 12.21 -5.48 -3.53
CA LEU A 31 13.41 -5.15 -4.32
C LEU A 31 14.31 -4.13 -3.62
N SER A 32 13.72 -3.18 -2.89
CA SER A 32 14.48 -2.20 -2.12
C SER A 32 15.30 -2.85 -1.00
N LYS A 33 14.71 -3.81 -0.27
CA LYS A 33 15.39 -4.53 0.81
C LYS A 33 16.48 -5.44 0.25
N GLU A 34 16.17 -6.19 -0.80
CA GLU A 34 17.08 -7.19 -1.38
C GLU A 34 18.29 -6.55 -2.08
N LEU A 35 18.05 -5.50 -2.88
CA LEU A 35 19.12 -4.85 -3.64
C LEU A 35 19.83 -3.75 -2.85
N GLY A 36 19.33 -3.40 -1.66
CA GLY A 36 19.84 -2.29 -0.85
C GLY A 36 19.70 -0.93 -1.55
N ILE A 37 18.67 -0.79 -2.39
CA ILE A 37 18.39 0.40 -3.18
C ILE A 37 17.19 1.10 -2.56
N ALA A 38 17.27 2.42 -2.36
CA ALA A 38 16.12 3.16 -1.84
C ALA A 38 14.93 3.09 -2.82
N GLN A 39 13.72 2.82 -2.31
CA GLN A 39 12.49 2.70 -3.11
C GLN A 39 12.31 3.88 -4.09
N GLN A 40 12.60 5.10 -3.65
CA GLN A 40 12.57 6.33 -4.46
C GLN A 40 13.41 6.25 -5.76
N VAL A 41 14.52 5.50 -5.75
CA VAL A 41 15.38 5.31 -6.93
C VAL A 41 14.71 4.37 -7.93
N ILE A 42 14.09 3.30 -7.43
CA ILE A 42 13.36 2.32 -8.23
C ILE A 42 12.14 2.99 -8.89
N TYR A 43 11.37 3.79 -8.14
CA TYR A 43 10.26 4.58 -8.68
C TYR A 43 10.73 5.58 -9.76
N ARG A 44 11.88 6.22 -9.58
CA ARG A 44 12.47 7.12 -10.59
C ARG A 44 12.86 6.37 -11.85
N TRP A 45 13.40 5.15 -11.75
CA TRP A 45 13.67 4.32 -12.93
C TRP A 45 12.39 3.92 -13.63
N ASN A 46 11.37 3.50 -12.89
CA ASN A 46 10.08 3.14 -13.47
C ASN A 46 9.49 4.31 -14.26
N LYS A 47 9.49 5.51 -13.68
CA LYS A 47 9.04 6.74 -14.35
C LYS A 47 9.85 7.09 -15.60
N LYS A 48 11.17 6.87 -15.57
CA LYS A 48 12.08 7.24 -16.67
C LYS A 48 12.04 6.26 -17.84
N TYR A 49 11.93 4.96 -17.58
CA TYR A 49 12.06 3.92 -18.60
C TYR A 49 10.70 3.45 -19.13
N ASN A 50 9.63 3.52 -18.32
CA ASN A 50 8.27 3.16 -18.73
C ASN A 50 7.43 4.42 -18.93
N GLY A 51 7.92 5.40 -19.70
CA GLY A 51 7.28 6.71 -19.88
C GLY A 51 5.74 6.63 -19.89
N THR A 52 5.08 7.46 -19.08
CA THR A 52 3.62 7.49 -18.86
C THR A 52 2.96 6.25 -18.23
N GLY A 53 3.73 5.28 -17.71
CA GLY A 53 3.24 4.20 -16.84
C GLY A 53 2.91 4.62 -15.39
N SER A 54 2.97 5.93 -15.10
CA SER A 54 2.62 6.51 -13.79
C SER A 54 1.15 6.33 -13.43
N VAL A 55 0.26 6.22 -14.42
CA VAL A 55 -1.17 6.04 -14.16
C VAL A 55 -1.46 4.74 -13.43
N GLU A 56 -0.76 3.65 -13.73
CA GLU A 56 -1.08 2.34 -13.16
C GLU A 56 -0.53 2.17 -11.74
N VAL A 57 0.68 2.70 -11.47
CA VAL A 57 1.25 2.71 -10.11
C VAL A 57 0.56 3.73 -9.21
N GLU A 58 0.19 4.91 -9.74
CA GLU A 58 -0.63 5.87 -8.99
C GLU A 58 -2.03 5.34 -8.74
N LYS A 59 -2.65 4.64 -9.71
CA LYS A 59 -3.92 3.92 -9.52
C LYS A 59 -3.81 2.85 -8.46
N ILE A 60 -2.79 2.00 -8.49
CA ILE A 60 -2.58 0.96 -7.47
C ILE A 60 -2.41 1.61 -6.09
N SER A 61 -1.59 2.66 -5.98
CA SER A 61 -1.42 3.38 -4.71
C SER A 61 -2.70 4.06 -4.23
N HIS A 62 -3.52 4.59 -5.14
CA HIS A 62 -4.81 5.19 -4.81
C HIS A 62 -5.81 4.13 -4.35
N GLN A 63 -5.90 3.01 -5.07
CA GLN A 63 -6.76 1.88 -4.74
C GLN A 63 -6.38 1.26 -3.39
N GLU A 64 -5.08 1.14 -3.07
CA GLU A 64 -4.62 0.68 -1.76
C GLU A 64 -5.04 1.63 -0.63
N LYS A 65 -4.97 2.95 -0.88
CA LYS A 65 -5.40 3.96 0.09
C LYS A 65 -6.92 3.91 0.31
N GLU A 66 -7.69 3.85 -0.76
CA GLU A 66 -9.16 3.69 -0.71
C GLU A 66 -9.56 2.40 0.01
N LEU A 67 -8.89 1.28 -0.28
CA LEU A 67 -9.13 0.01 0.41
C LEU A 67 -8.87 0.11 1.91
N ARG A 68 -7.81 0.82 2.31
CA ARG A 68 -7.50 1.04 3.72
C ARG A 68 -8.57 1.89 4.41
N GLU A 69 -9.00 2.98 3.78
CA GLU A 69 -10.05 3.86 4.29
C GLU A 69 -11.39 3.13 4.40
N LEU A 70 -11.76 2.37 3.37
CA LEU A 70 -12.96 1.53 3.36
C LEU A 70 -12.95 0.47 4.46
N ARG A 71 -11.81 -0.22 4.66
CA ARG A 71 -11.65 -1.20 5.74
C ARG A 71 -11.78 -0.55 7.12
N SER A 72 -11.22 0.65 7.31
CA SER A 72 -11.36 1.39 8.56
C SER A 72 -12.83 1.74 8.82
N ARG A 73 -13.53 2.33 7.85
CA ARG A 73 -14.94 2.70 8.00
C ARG A 73 -15.83 1.47 8.23
N LEU A 74 -15.52 0.34 7.59
CA LEU A 74 -16.22 -0.92 7.85
C LEU A 74 -16.02 -1.39 9.29
N ALA A 75 -14.81 -1.27 9.83
CA ALA A 75 -14.54 -1.63 11.22
C ALA A 75 -15.34 -0.75 12.18
N ASP A 76 -15.30 0.57 11.99
CA ASP A 76 -16.00 1.55 12.83
C ASP A 76 -17.52 1.28 12.85
N VAL A 77 -18.14 1.14 11.67
CA VAL A 77 -19.58 0.87 11.56
C VAL A 77 -19.95 -0.51 12.12
N THR A 78 -19.06 -1.50 11.99
CA THR A 78 -19.28 -2.83 12.57
C THR A 78 -19.29 -2.76 14.09
N GLU A 79 -18.36 -2.00 14.68
CA GLU A 79 -18.28 -1.78 16.12
C GLU A 79 -19.52 -1.03 16.64
N GLU A 80 -19.93 0.06 16.00
CA GLU A 80 -21.15 0.80 16.35
C GLU A 80 -22.38 -0.11 16.35
N ARG A 81 -22.55 -0.91 15.28
CA ARG A 81 -23.64 -1.88 15.18
C ARG A 81 -23.61 -2.88 16.33
N ASP A 82 -22.44 -3.36 16.70
CA ASP A 82 -22.29 -4.36 17.75
C ASP A 82 -22.56 -3.78 19.14
N ILE A 83 -22.18 -2.52 19.37
CA ILE A 83 -22.56 -1.78 20.58
C ILE A 83 -24.08 -1.62 20.65
N LEU A 84 -24.73 -1.19 19.57
CA LEU A 84 -26.19 -1.03 19.53
C LEU A 84 -26.92 -2.35 19.77
N LYS A 85 -26.46 -3.45 19.13
CA LYS A 85 -27.01 -4.79 19.39
C LYS A 85 -26.86 -5.21 20.84
N LYS A 86 -25.71 -4.97 21.46
CA LYS A 86 -25.49 -5.24 22.88
C LYS A 86 -26.43 -4.42 23.76
N ALA A 87 -26.59 -3.12 23.47
CA ALA A 87 -27.49 -2.25 24.21
C ALA A 87 -28.94 -2.71 24.11
N VAL A 88 -29.44 -3.00 22.89
CA VAL A 88 -30.79 -3.54 22.68
C VAL A 88 -31.01 -4.83 23.46
N ASN A 89 -30.04 -5.75 23.46
CA ASN A 89 -30.12 -7.00 24.22
C ASN A 89 -30.16 -6.78 25.74
N ILE A 90 -29.50 -5.75 26.25
CA ILE A 90 -29.54 -5.40 27.68
C ILE A 90 -30.92 -4.83 28.03
N PHE A 91 -31.41 -3.86 27.25
CA PHE A 91 -32.69 -3.20 27.50
C PHE A 91 -33.88 -4.16 27.34
N SER A 92 -33.85 -5.07 26.36
CA SER A 92 -34.91 -6.06 26.17
C SER A 92 -34.98 -7.09 27.30
N LYS A 93 -33.84 -7.43 27.92
CA LYS A 93 -33.82 -8.31 29.11
C LYS A 93 -34.31 -7.61 30.38
N GLN A 94 -34.10 -6.31 30.52
CA GLN A 94 -34.57 -5.54 31.67
C GLN A 94 -36.08 -5.26 31.62
N GLY A 95 -36.67 -5.16 30.43
CA GLY A 95 -38.11 -4.95 30.24
C GLY A 95 -39.01 -6.15 30.57
N ASN A 96 -38.46 -7.38 30.56
CA ASN A 96 -39.21 -8.63 30.82
C ASN A 96 -39.19 -9.07 32.29
N SER A 97 -38.79 -8.21 33.23
CA SER A 97 -38.71 -8.53 34.67
C SER A 97 -39.85 -7.93 35.51
N LYS A 98 -41.03 -7.68 34.92
CA LYS A 98 -42.25 -7.30 35.64
C LYS A 98 -43.37 -8.29 35.39
#